data_AF-A0A7V1RHL3-F1
#
_entry.id   AF-A0A7V1RHL3-F1
#
_cell.length_a   1.000
_cell.length_b   1.000
_cell.length_c   1.000
_cell.angle_alpha   90.00
_cell.angle_beta   90.00
_cell.angle_gamma   90.00
#
_symmetry.space_group_name_H-M   'P 1'
#
loop_
_entity.id
_entity.type
_entity.pdbx_description
1 polymer ?
#
loop_
_entity_poly.entity_id
_entity_poly.type
_entity_poly.pdbx_seq_one_letter_code
_entity_poly.pdbx_strand_id
1 'polypeptide(L)'
;MGRSQPAPRSSQNRRYSSARHAVSPEARARAAGACCPWASGAGSTAAGAGWAPSMRGDSAADHRNPARRPGSRGASARRIRRGARRNQCAEDATMPDSHAPLTEAQVRQFGEEGCLVLPEVFSPQETAAMAAEADRLLEMAINCSLALGGRSPRLDALRMPDDAETLDVRKLQPVNDLSELFRRVSGDERLLGPLRQLLGAEPVLMEEKLNYKQRIACPVFLQRIPTPVGDDRFFLHHDWGYYRMQGYPPEILSSAIAIDEVTSAKGPLRVLPGSHKREWPLKDPDPAHGLGIVRPGLVPESDLVEVLAPAGSVLI
;
A
#
# COMPACT_ATOMS: atom_id res chain seq x y z
N MET A 1 4.45 5.90 61.96
CA MET A 1 3.34 6.09 61.01
C MET A 1 3.90 6.61 59.70
N GLY A 2 4.30 5.70 58.81
CA GLY A 2 4.78 6.04 57.47
C GLY A 2 3.61 6.06 56.48
N ARG A 3 3.52 7.09 55.64
CA ARG A 3 2.62 7.12 54.48
C ARG A 3 3.46 7.03 53.21
N SER A 4 3.37 5.87 52.59
CA SER A 4 3.91 5.48 51.29
C SER A 4 3.22 6.23 50.15
N GLN A 5 4.01 6.86 49.28
CA GLN A 5 3.56 7.37 47.98
C GLN A 5 3.39 6.23 46.97
N PRO A 6 2.41 6.27 46.06
CA PRO A 6 2.28 5.26 45.01
C PRO A 6 3.20 5.58 43.82
N ALA A 7 3.92 4.56 43.36
CA ALA A 7 4.78 4.61 42.17
C ALA A 7 3.97 4.77 40.87
N PRO A 8 4.54 5.42 39.82
CA PRO A 8 3.86 5.56 38.53
C PRO A 8 3.82 4.20 37.79
N ARG A 9 2.64 3.87 37.26
CA ARG A 9 2.40 2.68 36.46
C ARG A 9 3.14 2.79 35.12
N SER A 10 4.05 1.86 34.89
CA SER A 10 4.73 1.64 33.61
C SER A 10 3.72 1.33 32.51
N SER A 11 3.63 2.18 31.49
CA SER A 11 2.93 1.89 30.24
C SER A 11 3.74 0.85 29.46
N GLN A 12 3.31 -0.41 29.52
CA GLN A 12 3.82 -1.47 28.66
C GLN A 12 3.47 -1.13 27.20
N ASN A 13 4.47 -0.72 26.42
CA ASN A 13 4.41 -0.72 24.97
C ASN A 13 4.06 -2.14 24.50
N ARG A 14 2.88 -2.31 23.90
CA ARG A 14 2.53 -3.56 23.21
C ARG A 14 3.45 -3.69 22.00
N ARG A 15 4.35 -4.67 22.11
CA ARG A 15 5.19 -5.19 21.04
C ARG A 15 4.30 -5.65 19.88
N TYR A 16 4.45 -5.05 18.71
CA TYR A 16 4.08 -5.69 17.45
C TYR A 16 5.25 -6.59 17.03
N SER A 17 5.11 -7.88 17.27
CA SER A 17 5.99 -8.92 16.74
C SER A 17 5.48 -9.31 15.36
N SER A 18 6.03 -8.74 14.29
CA SER A 18 5.89 -9.27 12.92
C SER A 18 6.79 -10.49 12.74
N ALA A 19 6.45 -11.58 13.42
CA ALA A 19 7.02 -12.88 13.11
C ALA A 19 6.24 -13.50 11.94
N ARG A 20 6.99 -14.14 11.00
CA ARG A 20 6.61 -14.88 9.77
C ARG A 20 6.79 -14.00 8.51
N HIS A 21 7.77 -14.21 7.63
CA HIS A 21 8.16 -15.46 6.98
C HIS A 21 9.68 -15.48 6.68
N ALA A 22 10.47 -16.20 7.48
CA ALA A 22 11.76 -16.68 7.03
C ALA A 22 11.55 -18.10 6.48
N VAL A 23 11.48 -18.24 5.15
CA VAL A 23 11.52 -19.54 4.50
C VAL A 23 12.98 -19.84 4.16
N SER A 24 13.51 -20.95 4.65
CA SER A 24 14.89 -21.36 4.42
C SER A 24 15.20 -21.56 2.93
N PRO A 25 16.43 -21.26 2.46
CA PRO A 25 16.82 -21.35 1.04
C PRO A 25 16.58 -22.73 0.38
N GLU A 26 16.58 -23.81 1.16
CA GLU A 26 16.43 -25.18 0.67
C GLU A 26 15.00 -25.55 0.19
N ALA A 27 13.98 -24.73 0.50
CA ALA A 27 12.59 -25.00 0.08
C ALA A 27 12.27 -24.52 -1.35
N ARG A 28 13.13 -23.72 -2.00
CA ARG A 28 12.88 -23.19 -3.35
C ARG A 28 13.13 -24.18 -4.49
N ALA A 29 13.83 -25.29 -4.24
CA ALA A 29 14.25 -26.23 -5.29
C ALA A 29 13.26 -27.39 -5.58
N ARG A 30 12.07 -27.42 -4.96
CA ARG A 30 11.09 -28.52 -5.17
C ARG A 30 9.71 -28.10 -5.69
N ALA A 31 9.50 -26.82 -6.01
CA ALA A 31 8.22 -26.31 -6.50
C ALA A 31 8.22 -25.91 -7.99
N ALA A 32 9.32 -26.19 -8.72
CA ALA A 32 9.41 -26.01 -10.16
C ALA A 32 9.32 -27.38 -10.86
N GLY A 33 8.10 -27.92 -10.99
CA GLY A 33 7.90 -29.18 -11.71
C GLY A 33 6.63 -29.93 -11.34
N ALA A 34 5.46 -29.37 -11.64
CA ALA A 34 4.26 -30.16 -11.92
C ALA A 34 3.17 -29.28 -12.56
N CYS A 35 2.97 -29.48 -13.86
CA CYS A 35 1.81 -28.99 -14.60
C CYS A 35 0.49 -29.51 -14.00
N CYS A 36 -0.53 -28.65 -13.95
CA CYS A 36 -1.92 -29.06 -13.93
C CYS A 36 -2.26 -29.90 -15.17
N PRO A 37 -3.15 -30.90 -15.03
CA PRO A 37 -4.32 -30.90 -15.90
C PRO A 37 -5.61 -31.29 -15.15
N TRP A 38 -6.63 -30.46 -15.30
CA TRP A 38 -8.02 -30.87 -15.11
C TRP A 38 -8.69 -30.95 -16.48
N ALA A 39 -8.92 -32.18 -16.94
CA ALA A 39 -9.90 -32.48 -17.98
C ALA A 39 -10.38 -33.94 -17.85
N SER A 40 -11.69 -34.07 -17.63
CA SER A 40 -12.61 -35.13 -18.09
C SER A 40 -12.31 -36.62 -17.82
N GLY A 41 -13.26 -37.32 -17.20
CA GLY A 41 -13.40 -38.78 -17.31
C GLY A 41 -14.39 -39.39 -16.31
N ALA A 42 -15.58 -39.76 -16.80
CA ALA A 42 -16.58 -40.54 -16.10
C ALA A 42 -16.14 -42.01 -15.89
N GLY A 43 -16.66 -42.70 -14.87
CA GLY A 43 -16.54 -44.15 -14.76
C GLY A 43 -16.84 -44.72 -13.37
N SER A 44 -17.94 -45.46 -13.27
CA SER A 44 -18.50 -46.13 -12.09
C SER A 44 -17.69 -47.33 -11.55
N THR A 45 -17.85 -47.63 -10.25
CA THR A 45 -18.18 -48.94 -9.61
C THR A 45 -17.86 -48.83 -8.10
N ALA A 46 -18.83 -48.83 -7.19
CA ALA A 46 -19.59 -49.95 -6.59
C ALA A 46 -18.91 -50.62 -5.37
N ALA A 47 -19.71 -50.79 -4.31
CA ALA A 47 -19.52 -51.54 -3.05
C ALA A 47 -18.61 -50.89 -1.98
N GLY A 48 -18.93 -50.81 -0.69
CA GLY A 48 -20.04 -51.36 0.09
C GLY A 48 -19.71 -51.26 1.59
N ALA A 49 -20.75 -51.36 2.43
CA ALA A 49 -20.75 -51.42 3.92
C ALA A 49 -20.39 -50.10 4.65
N GLY A 50 -21.22 -49.48 5.50
CA GLY A 50 -22.37 -49.95 6.23
C GLY A 50 -22.03 -50.06 7.72
N TRP A 51 -22.44 -49.07 8.54
CA TRP A 51 -23.01 -49.27 9.87
C TRP A 51 -23.41 -47.94 10.53
N ALA A 52 -24.71 -47.80 10.78
CA ALA A 52 -25.35 -47.01 11.84
C ALA A 52 -26.30 -47.96 12.58
N PRO A 53 -26.53 -47.77 13.88
CA PRO A 53 -27.89 -47.47 14.38
C PRO A 53 -27.83 -46.51 15.60
N SER A 54 -28.87 -45.88 16.17
CA SER A 54 -30.35 -45.86 16.12
C SER A 54 -30.81 -44.65 16.96
N MET A 55 -31.68 -43.76 16.47
CA MET A 55 -33.13 -43.60 16.76
C MET A 55 -33.59 -43.26 18.20
N ARG A 56 -34.32 -42.12 18.31
CA ARG A 56 -35.68 -41.86 18.88
C ARG A 56 -35.75 -40.42 19.44
N GLY A 57 -36.78 -39.60 19.26
CA GLY A 57 -38.07 -39.73 18.57
C GLY A 57 -38.89 -38.41 18.66
N ASP A 58 -39.95 -38.34 17.84
CA ASP A 58 -41.29 -37.71 18.01
C ASP A 58 -41.41 -36.18 18.25
N SER A 59 -42.35 -35.40 17.68
CA SER A 59 -43.56 -35.67 16.88
C SER A 59 -44.07 -34.37 16.22
N ALA A 60 -44.88 -34.53 15.16
CA ALA A 60 -45.54 -33.50 14.36
C ALA A 60 -46.95 -33.12 14.84
N ALA A 61 -47.49 -31.98 14.38
CA ALA A 61 -48.91 -31.86 13.99
C ALA A 61 -49.19 -30.62 13.11
N ASP A 62 -49.97 -30.89 12.06
CA ASP A 62 -50.55 -30.05 11.00
C ASP A 62 -51.92 -29.48 11.45
N HIS A 63 -52.46 -28.43 10.78
CA HIS A 63 -53.88 -28.29 10.39
C HIS A 63 -54.24 -26.92 9.74
N ARG A 64 -54.34 -26.96 8.40
CA ARG A 64 -55.44 -26.54 7.47
C ARG A 64 -56.35 -25.29 7.70
N ASN A 65 -56.48 -24.55 6.58
CA ASN A 65 -57.41 -23.49 6.13
C ASN A 65 -58.88 -23.97 5.93
N PRO A 66 -59.92 -23.10 5.74
CA PRO A 66 -60.38 -22.79 4.35
C PRO A 66 -61.16 -21.45 4.06
N ALA A 67 -61.16 -21.08 2.76
CA ALA A 67 -62.23 -20.45 1.92
C ALA A 67 -62.57 -18.93 2.05
N ARG A 68 -62.99 -18.13 1.03
CA ARG A 68 -63.26 -18.24 -0.44
C ARG A 68 -63.40 -16.81 -1.08
N ARG A 69 -63.23 -16.73 -2.42
CA ARG A 69 -63.31 -15.62 -3.44
C ARG A 69 -64.76 -15.06 -3.70
N PRO A 70 -65.10 -14.09 -4.62
CA PRO A 70 -64.45 -13.73 -5.92
C PRO A 70 -64.62 -12.31 -6.57
N GLY A 71 -63.90 -12.12 -7.70
CA GLY A 71 -64.29 -11.27 -8.88
C GLY A 71 -63.38 -10.06 -9.18
N SER A 72 -63.13 -9.58 -10.41
CA SER A 72 -62.93 -10.13 -11.76
C SER A 72 -62.43 -8.99 -12.68
N ARG A 73 -61.61 -9.31 -13.72
CA ARG A 73 -61.29 -8.49 -14.94
C ARG A 73 -60.38 -7.26 -14.72
N GLY A 74 -59.43 -6.88 -15.58
CA GLY A 74 -59.00 -7.37 -16.89
C GLY A 74 -57.66 -6.70 -17.31
N ALA A 75 -57.09 -7.24 -18.37
CA ALA A 75 -55.79 -7.02 -19.03
C ALA A 75 -55.11 -5.64 -18.99
N SER A 76 -53.78 -5.65 -18.76
CA SER A 76 -52.77 -5.23 -19.74
C SER A 76 -51.36 -5.48 -19.18
N ALA A 77 -50.75 -6.60 -19.58
CA ALA A 77 -49.34 -6.87 -19.28
C ALA A 77 -48.46 -6.02 -20.21
N ARG A 78 -48.05 -4.82 -19.76
CA ARG A 78 -46.98 -4.07 -20.41
C ARG A 78 -45.68 -4.86 -20.27
N ARG A 79 -45.30 -5.52 -21.35
CA ARG A 79 -43.99 -6.13 -21.56
C ARG A 79 -42.94 -5.02 -21.49
N ILE A 80 -42.34 -4.80 -20.31
CA ILE A 80 -41.17 -3.96 -20.17
C ILE A 80 -40.06 -4.65 -20.98
N ARG A 81 -39.79 -4.13 -22.18
CA ARG A 81 -38.59 -4.48 -22.93
C ARG A 81 -37.41 -4.03 -22.07
N ARG A 82 -36.79 -4.95 -21.32
CA ARG A 82 -35.44 -4.76 -20.80
C ARG A 82 -34.54 -4.62 -22.02
N GLY A 83 -34.28 -3.37 -22.42
CA GLY A 83 -33.18 -3.06 -23.31
C GLY A 83 -31.91 -3.47 -22.58
N ALA A 84 -31.40 -4.65 -22.89
CA ALA A 84 -30.03 -5.01 -22.58
C ALA A 84 -29.15 -4.10 -23.43
N ARG A 85 -28.89 -2.87 -22.94
CA ARG A 85 -27.64 -2.20 -23.28
C ARG A 85 -26.58 -3.08 -22.65
N ARG A 86 -26.02 -3.99 -23.47
CA ARG A 86 -24.67 -4.48 -23.22
C ARG A 86 -23.83 -3.22 -23.08
N ASN A 87 -23.47 -2.88 -21.85
CA ASN A 87 -22.26 -2.11 -21.65
C ASN A 87 -21.19 -2.98 -22.29
N GLN A 88 -20.72 -2.56 -23.46
CA GLN A 88 -19.42 -2.98 -23.94
C GLN A 88 -18.47 -2.56 -22.83
N CYS A 89 -18.17 -3.53 -21.97
CA CYS A 89 -16.93 -3.52 -21.23
C CYS A 89 -15.86 -3.18 -22.25
N ALA A 90 -15.12 -2.12 -21.98
CA ALA A 90 -13.85 -1.86 -22.62
C ALA A 90 -12.92 -3.03 -22.25
N GLU A 91 -13.10 -4.14 -22.94
CA GLU A 91 -12.05 -5.11 -23.20
C GLU A 91 -11.17 -4.46 -24.29
N ASP A 92 -9.86 -4.51 -24.09
CA ASP A 92 -8.80 -3.80 -24.85
C ASP A 92 -8.63 -2.30 -24.57
N ALA A 93 -8.26 -1.98 -23.33
CA ALA A 93 -7.17 -1.03 -23.16
C ALA A 93 -5.88 -1.86 -23.09
N THR A 94 -5.29 -2.13 -24.25
CA THR A 94 -3.89 -2.57 -24.33
C THR A 94 -3.06 -1.53 -23.59
N MET A 95 -2.48 -1.93 -22.45
CA MET A 95 -1.48 -1.14 -21.75
C MET A 95 -0.39 -0.82 -22.77
N PRO A 96 0.05 0.45 -22.91
CA PRO A 96 1.09 0.78 -23.87
C PRO A 96 2.33 -0.09 -23.59
N ASP A 97 2.82 -0.73 -24.65
CA ASP A 97 4.02 -1.57 -24.63
C ASP A 97 5.16 -0.82 -23.94
N SER A 98 5.82 -1.54 -23.03
CA SER A 98 7.09 -1.24 -22.34
C SER A 98 7.71 0.14 -22.63
N HIS A 99 7.92 0.96 -21.59
CA HIS A 99 8.81 2.12 -21.72
C HIS A 99 10.12 1.67 -22.36
N ALA A 100 10.65 2.46 -23.31
CA ALA A 100 11.93 2.16 -23.93
C ALA A 100 12.98 1.90 -22.83
N PRO A 101 13.88 0.91 -23.02
CA PRO A 101 14.96 0.66 -22.07
C PRO A 101 15.70 1.96 -21.72
N LEU A 102 16.23 2.05 -20.50
CA LEU A 102 17.06 3.17 -20.11
C LEU A 102 18.25 3.27 -21.06
N THR A 103 18.51 4.50 -21.52
CA THR A 103 19.69 4.79 -22.33
C THR A 103 20.96 4.57 -21.51
N GLU A 104 22.08 4.31 -22.18
CA GLU A 104 23.38 4.19 -21.51
C GLU A 104 23.74 5.45 -20.70
N ALA A 105 23.28 6.63 -21.16
CA ALA A 105 23.46 7.88 -20.45
C ALA A 105 22.69 7.92 -19.12
N GLN A 106 21.43 7.46 -19.11
CA GLN A 106 20.61 7.37 -17.90
C GLN A 106 21.16 6.34 -16.91
N VAL A 107 21.61 5.18 -17.40
CA VAL A 107 22.25 4.16 -16.55
C VAL A 107 23.53 4.70 -15.91
N ARG A 108 24.37 5.40 -16.70
CA ARG A 108 25.58 6.04 -16.18
C ARG A 108 25.26 7.13 -15.16
N GLN A 109 24.27 7.98 -15.44
CA GLN A 109 23.82 9.01 -14.49
C GLN A 109 23.40 8.38 -13.17
N PHE A 110 22.55 7.35 -13.20
CA PHE A 110 22.13 6.65 -12.00
C PHE A 110 23.33 6.05 -11.23
N GLY A 111 24.29 5.44 -11.94
CA GLY A 111 25.51 4.93 -11.32
C GLY A 111 26.38 6.03 -10.70
N GLU A 112 26.42 7.22 -11.30
CA GLU A 112 27.23 8.34 -10.86
C GLU A 112 26.61 9.13 -9.70
N GLU A 113 25.32 9.44 -9.81
CA GLU A 113 24.56 10.35 -8.95
C GLU A 113 23.68 9.61 -7.94
N GLY A 114 23.31 8.36 -8.21
CA GLY A 114 22.45 7.54 -7.33
C GLY A 114 20.97 7.91 -7.39
N CYS A 115 20.58 8.76 -8.34
CA CYS A 115 19.19 9.12 -8.60
C CYS A 115 18.97 9.34 -10.10
N LEU A 116 17.74 9.10 -10.57
CA LEU A 116 17.32 9.31 -11.95
C LEU A 116 15.86 9.77 -12.00
N VAL A 117 15.56 10.78 -12.82
CA VAL A 117 14.19 11.21 -13.10
C VAL A 117 13.82 10.81 -14.52
N LEU A 118 12.75 10.04 -14.66
CA LEU A 118 12.10 9.73 -15.92
C LEU A 118 10.84 10.60 -16.03
N PRO A 119 10.86 11.67 -16.84
CA PRO A 119 9.75 12.61 -16.90
C PRO A 119 8.53 12.00 -17.61
N GLU A 120 7.33 12.34 -17.12
CA GLU A 120 6.06 12.11 -17.83
C GLU A 120 5.82 10.66 -18.30
N VAL A 121 6.28 9.68 -17.51
CA VAL A 121 6.09 8.23 -17.77
C VAL A 121 4.60 7.85 -17.75
N PHE A 122 3.84 8.50 -16.87
CA PHE A 122 2.39 8.38 -16.78
C PHE A 122 1.72 9.64 -17.31
N SER A 123 0.66 9.44 -18.07
CA SER A 123 -0.13 10.53 -18.66
C SER A 123 -0.86 11.36 -17.60
N PRO A 124 -1.26 12.60 -17.91
CA PRO A 124 -2.08 13.43 -17.02
C PRO A 124 -3.40 12.76 -16.57
N GLN A 125 -3.98 11.90 -17.41
CA GLN A 125 -5.19 11.15 -17.08
C GLN A 125 -4.91 10.06 -16.05
N GLU A 126 -3.79 9.36 -16.18
CA GLU A 126 -3.36 8.34 -15.22
C GLU A 126 -3.02 8.96 -13.87
N THR A 127 -2.28 10.06 -13.84
CA THR A 127 -1.93 10.75 -12.60
C THR A 127 -3.15 11.35 -11.91
N ALA A 128 -4.11 11.91 -12.66
CA ALA A 128 -5.38 12.35 -12.10
C ALA A 128 -6.18 11.20 -11.47
N ALA A 129 -6.16 10.00 -12.06
CA ALA A 129 -6.78 8.82 -11.48
C ALA A 129 -6.06 8.36 -10.20
N MET A 130 -4.73 8.40 -10.17
CA MET A 130 -3.93 8.12 -8.96
C MET A 130 -4.23 9.13 -7.85
N ALA A 131 -4.33 10.42 -8.16
CA ALA A 131 -4.65 11.47 -7.20
C ALA A 131 -6.04 11.24 -6.57
N ALA A 132 -7.06 11.01 -7.41
CA ALA A 132 -8.42 10.74 -6.92
C ALA A 132 -8.50 9.48 -6.04
N GLU A 133 -7.74 8.43 -6.38
CA GLU A 133 -7.68 7.22 -5.58
C GLU A 133 -6.91 7.44 -4.26
N ALA A 134 -5.84 8.23 -4.27
CA ALA A 134 -5.12 8.62 -3.06
C ALA A 134 -6.03 9.40 -2.10
N ASP A 135 -6.84 10.32 -2.62
CA ASP A 135 -7.84 11.06 -1.83
C ASP A 135 -8.90 10.12 -1.24
N ARG A 136 -9.45 9.20 -2.05
CA ARG A 136 -10.44 8.22 -1.61
C ARG A 136 -9.90 7.33 -0.49
N LEU A 137 -8.66 6.86 -0.61
CA LEU A 137 -8.02 6.01 0.40
C LEU A 137 -7.74 6.77 1.69
N LEU A 138 -7.32 8.03 1.60
CA LEU A 138 -7.12 8.88 2.76
C LEU A 138 -8.45 9.14 3.50
N GLU A 139 -9.50 9.52 2.76
CA GLU A 139 -10.84 9.71 3.31
C GLU A 139 -11.33 8.43 4.00
N MET A 140 -11.15 7.27 3.37
CA MET A 140 -11.49 5.98 3.97
C MET A 140 -10.72 5.75 5.28
N ALA A 141 -9.42 6.00 5.31
CA ALA A 141 -8.59 5.82 6.51
C ALA A 141 -9.04 6.73 7.66
N ILE A 142 -9.39 7.99 7.37
CA ILE A 142 -9.89 8.97 8.34
C ILE A 142 -11.26 8.54 8.88
N ASN A 143 -12.20 8.23 7.98
CA ASN A 143 -13.57 7.85 8.35
C ASN A 143 -13.61 6.55 9.15
N CYS A 144 -12.82 5.55 8.76
CA CYS A 144 -12.67 4.32 9.54
C CYS A 144 -12.08 4.61 10.93
N SER A 145 -11.09 5.49 11.02
CA SER A 145 -10.49 5.85 12.32
C SER A 145 -11.53 6.50 13.25
N LEU A 146 -12.33 7.43 12.72
CA LEU A 146 -13.40 8.10 13.45
C LEU A 146 -14.52 7.14 13.88
N ALA A 147 -14.93 6.23 12.99
CA ALA A 147 -15.99 5.26 13.27
C ALA A 147 -15.57 4.24 14.34
N LEU A 148 -14.31 3.81 14.30
CA LEU A 148 -13.76 2.82 15.24
C LEU A 148 -13.21 3.46 16.54
N GLY A 149 -13.12 4.80 16.59
CA GLY A 149 -12.56 5.52 17.73
C GLY A 149 -11.07 5.27 17.95
N GLY A 150 -10.33 4.92 16.90
CA GLY A 150 -8.90 4.63 16.97
C GLY A 150 -8.21 4.89 15.64
N ARG A 151 -6.99 5.44 15.67
CA ARG A 151 -6.22 5.73 14.47
C ARG A 151 -5.93 4.46 13.67
N SER A 152 -6.21 4.49 12.37
CA SER A 152 -5.80 3.45 11.44
C SER A 152 -4.29 3.21 11.56
N PRO A 153 -3.81 1.96 11.71
CA PRO A 153 -2.38 1.67 11.77
C PRO A 153 -1.66 1.97 10.45
N ARG A 154 -2.42 2.14 9.35
CA ARG A 154 -1.87 2.52 8.05
C ARG A 154 -1.58 4.01 7.92
N LEU A 155 -2.25 4.83 8.74
CA LEU A 155 -2.21 6.29 8.64
C LEU A 155 -1.14 6.85 9.57
N ASP A 156 -0.11 7.44 8.98
CA ASP A 156 0.82 8.31 9.67
C ASP A 156 0.44 9.77 9.43
N ALA A 157 0.06 10.42 10.52
CA ALA A 157 -0.36 11.81 10.53
C ALA A 157 -0.05 12.43 11.89
N LEU A 158 0.20 13.73 11.87
CA LEU A 158 0.54 14.53 13.02
C LEU A 158 -0.27 15.82 13.06
N ARG A 159 -0.17 16.51 14.20
CA ARG A 159 -0.69 17.85 14.40
C ARG A 159 0.49 18.78 14.65
N MET A 160 0.51 19.97 14.03
CA MET A 160 1.54 20.95 14.39
C MET A 160 1.30 21.52 15.79
N PRO A 161 2.36 21.97 16.48
CA PRO A 161 2.23 22.58 17.81
C PRO A 161 1.32 23.82 17.83
N ASP A 162 1.29 24.57 16.73
CA ASP A 162 0.62 25.86 16.57
C ASP A 162 -0.70 25.79 15.78
N ASP A 163 -1.16 24.58 15.44
CA ASP A 163 -2.40 24.40 14.69
C ASP A 163 -3.23 23.27 15.29
N ALA A 164 -4.34 23.65 15.90
CA ALA A 164 -5.26 22.73 16.56
C ALA A 164 -6.34 22.14 15.64
N GLU A 165 -6.46 22.65 14.42
CA GLU A 165 -7.60 22.40 13.53
C GLU A 165 -7.23 21.52 12.34
N THR A 166 -5.95 21.48 11.97
CA THR A 166 -5.49 20.71 10.82
C THR A 166 -4.62 19.51 11.18
N LEU A 167 -4.74 18.49 10.33
CA LEU A 167 -3.96 17.28 10.37
C LEU A 167 -2.97 17.30 9.21
N ASP A 168 -1.69 17.13 9.50
CA ASP A 168 -0.67 16.91 8.48
C ASP A 168 -0.57 15.42 8.22
N VAL A 169 -1.02 15.03 7.03
CA VAL A 169 -0.94 13.66 6.56
C VAL A 169 0.43 13.47 5.97
N ARG A 170 1.19 12.51 6.51
CA ARG A 170 2.53 12.18 6.02
C ARG A 170 2.49 10.98 5.10
N LYS A 171 1.76 9.94 5.49
CA LYS A 171 1.84 8.65 4.81
C LYS A 171 0.60 7.79 5.03
N LEU A 172 0.24 7.05 3.99
CA LEU A 172 -0.67 5.92 4.08
C LEU A 172 0.02 4.66 3.52
N GLN A 173 0.14 3.61 4.32
CA GLN A 173 0.76 2.34 3.90
C GLN A 173 0.30 1.14 4.75
N PRO A 174 0.23 -0.08 4.19
CA PRO A 174 0.18 -0.39 2.76
C PRO A 174 -1.16 0.05 2.14
N VAL A 175 -1.17 0.32 0.83
CA VAL A 175 -2.33 0.65 0.00
C VAL A 175 -2.62 -0.33 -1.13
N ASN A 176 -1.69 -1.21 -1.53
CA ASN A 176 -1.90 -2.13 -2.66
C ASN A 176 -2.98 -3.18 -2.39
N ASP A 177 -3.20 -3.54 -1.11
CA ASP A 177 -4.30 -4.41 -0.69
C ASP A 177 -5.66 -3.69 -0.64
N LEU A 178 -5.66 -2.35 -0.71
CA LEU A 178 -6.85 -1.51 -0.65
C LEU A 178 -7.25 -0.94 -2.02
N SER A 179 -6.34 -0.97 -3.00
CA SER A 179 -6.51 -0.34 -4.30
C SER A 179 -5.96 -1.20 -5.43
N GLU A 180 -6.88 -1.65 -6.29
CA GLU A 180 -6.53 -2.32 -7.54
C GLU A 180 -5.71 -1.43 -8.47
N LEU A 181 -5.94 -0.10 -8.43
CA LEU A 181 -5.16 0.86 -9.22
C LEU A 181 -3.70 0.85 -8.80
N PHE A 182 -3.41 1.09 -7.52
CA PHE A 182 -2.02 1.11 -7.03
C PHE A 182 -1.34 -0.26 -7.11
N ARG A 183 -2.11 -1.35 -6.95
CA ARG A 183 -1.62 -2.70 -7.21
C ARG A 183 -1.15 -2.88 -8.66
N ARG A 184 -1.90 -2.35 -9.64
CA ARG A 184 -1.52 -2.40 -11.06
C ARG A 184 -0.33 -1.49 -11.36
N VAL A 185 -0.34 -0.26 -10.85
CA VAL A 185 0.76 0.70 -11.03
C VAL A 185 2.08 0.15 -10.48
N SER A 186 2.05 -0.50 -9.33
CA SER A 186 3.23 -1.14 -8.72
C SER A 186 3.79 -2.30 -9.55
N GLY A 187 3.00 -2.86 -10.45
CA GLY A 187 3.39 -3.93 -11.37
C GLY A 187 3.51 -3.48 -12.83
N ASP A 188 3.49 -2.16 -13.10
CA ASP A 188 3.53 -1.62 -14.46
C ASP A 188 4.94 -1.73 -15.04
N GLU A 189 5.07 -2.23 -16.27
CA GLU A 189 6.39 -2.42 -16.91
C GLU A 189 7.12 -1.11 -17.22
N ARG A 190 6.41 0.02 -17.28
CA ARG A 190 7.06 1.34 -17.37
C ARG A 190 7.83 1.69 -16.09
N LEU A 191 7.48 1.09 -14.96
CA LEU A 191 8.20 1.17 -13.69
C LEU A 191 9.20 0.01 -13.55
N LEU A 192 8.76 -1.22 -13.75
CA LEU A 192 9.58 -2.41 -13.52
C LEU A 192 10.72 -2.57 -14.53
N GLY A 193 10.52 -2.17 -15.80
CA GLY A 193 11.54 -2.24 -16.84
C GLY A 193 12.83 -1.51 -16.45
N PRO A 194 12.78 -0.19 -16.16
CA PRO A 194 13.91 0.57 -15.65
C PRO A 194 14.55 -0.03 -14.38
N LEU A 195 13.74 -0.42 -13.39
CA LEU A 195 14.25 -1.01 -12.14
C LEU A 195 14.99 -2.32 -12.37
N ARG A 196 14.45 -3.18 -13.24
CA ARG A 196 15.06 -4.46 -13.63
C ARG A 196 16.40 -4.25 -14.32
N GLN A 197 16.49 -3.24 -15.19
CA GLN A 197 17.74 -2.89 -15.86
C GLN A 197 18.80 -2.40 -14.87
N LEU A 198 18.41 -1.56 -13.88
CA LEU A 198 19.33 -1.04 -12.88
C LEU A 198 19.75 -2.08 -11.83
N LEU A 199 18.82 -2.94 -11.41
CA LEU A 199 19.09 -4.04 -10.45
C LEU A 199 19.86 -5.20 -11.08
N GLY A 200 19.70 -5.42 -12.39
CA GLY A 200 20.18 -6.64 -13.05
C GLY A 200 19.43 -7.91 -12.61
N ALA A 201 18.26 -7.76 -12.00
CA ALA A 201 17.43 -8.84 -11.45
C ALA A 201 15.95 -8.47 -11.51
N GLU A 202 15.07 -9.47 -11.34
CA GLU A 202 13.62 -9.23 -11.28
C GLU A 202 13.25 -8.47 -10.00
N PRO A 203 12.67 -7.26 -10.09
CA PRO A 203 12.27 -6.52 -8.91
C PRO A 203 11.14 -7.24 -8.17
N VAL A 204 11.26 -7.33 -6.85
CA VAL A 204 10.18 -7.82 -5.98
C VAL A 204 9.76 -6.67 -5.08
N LEU A 205 8.48 -6.31 -5.13
CA LEU A 205 7.94 -5.24 -4.29
C LEU A 205 8.14 -5.57 -2.82
N MET A 206 8.90 -4.73 -2.13
CA MET A 206 9.21 -4.88 -0.70
C MET A 206 8.25 -4.07 0.17
N GLU A 207 8.15 -2.78 -0.10
CA GLU A 207 7.25 -1.85 0.58
C GLU A 207 6.63 -0.90 -0.45
N GLU A 208 5.43 -0.43 -0.14
CA GLU A 208 4.77 0.66 -0.86
C GLU A 208 4.13 1.62 0.13
N LYS A 209 3.93 2.86 -0.33
CA LYS A 209 3.36 3.94 0.46
C LYS A 209 2.90 5.07 -0.44
N LEU A 210 1.78 5.68 -0.06
CA LEU A 210 1.44 7.04 -0.51
C LEU A 210 2.05 8.02 0.48
N ASN A 211 2.94 8.90 0.01
CA ASN A 211 3.49 9.98 0.82
C ASN A 211 2.73 11.26 0.52
N TYR A 212 2.04 11.78 1.52
CA TYR A 212 1.30 13.01 1.43
C TYR A 212 2.19 14.15 1.94
N LYS A 213 2.06 15.32 1.30
CA LYS A 213 2.49 16.62 1.82
C LYS A 213 1.26 17.50 1.95
N GLN A 214 0.23 16.95 2.57
CA GLN A 214 -1.11 17.50 2.56
C GLN A 214 -1.55 17.81 3.98
N ARG A 215 -2.04 19.03 4.14
CA ARG A 215 -2.66 19.52 5.36
C ARG A 215 -4.17 19.54 5.15
N ILE A 216 -4.91 18.87 6.02
CA ILE A 216 -6.37 18.78 5.92
C ILE A 216 -7.02 19.37 7.18
N ALA A 217 -8.08 20.16 6.99
CA ALA A 217 -8.89 20.62 8.11
C ALA A 217 -9.77 19.46 8.61
N CYS A 218 -9.46 18.92 9.78
CA CYS A 218 -10.20 17.80 10.36
C CYS A 218 -10.24 17.87 11.90
N PRO A 219 -10.85 18.91 12.48
CA PRO A 219 -10.87 19.10 13.93
C PRO A 219 -11.55 17.94 14.66
N VAL A 220 -12.56 17.32 14.05
CA VAL A 220 -13.25 16.16 14.62
C VAL A 220 -12.30 14.98 14.82
N PHE A 221 -11.35 14.76 13.88
CA PHE A 221 -10.33 13.72 14.05
C PHE A 221 -9.41 14.06 15.20
N LEU A 222 -8.91 15.29 15.28
CA LEU A 222 -7.98 15.73 16.32
C LEU A 222 -8.62 15.72 17.72
N GLN A 223 -9.91 15.98 17.84
CA GLN A 223 -10.66 15.94 19.10
C GLN A 223 -10.90 14.51 19.60
N ARG A 224 -11.05 13.54 18.68
CA ARG A 224 -11.48 12.17 19.03
C ARG A 224 -10.34 11.16 19.00
N ILE A 225 -9.30 11.41 18.21
CA ILE A 225 -8.21 10.50 17.96
C ILE A 225 -6.91 11.11 18.49
N PRO A 226 -6.24 10.46 19.47
CA PRO A 226 -4.92 10.90 19.92
C PRO A 226 -3.95 10.98 18.74
N THR A 227 -3.50 12.20 18.44
CA THR A 227 -2.61 12.49 17.33
C THR A 227 -1.31 13.08 17.89
N PRO A 228 -0.14 12.53 17.54
CA PRO A 228 1.14 13.07 17.94
C PRO A 228 1.30 14.53 17.50
N VAL A 229 1.92 15.33 18.36
CA VAL A 229 2.35 16.69 18.01
C VAL A 229 3.81 16.62 17.57
N GLY A 230 4.14 17.21 16.42
CA GLY A 230 5.51 17.11 15.88
C GLY A 230 5.74 18.00 14.66
N ASP A 231 6.92 17.83 14.03
CA ASP A 231 7.21 18.40 12.73
C ASP A 231 6.99 17.36 11.62
N ASP A 232 6.62 17.83 10.43
CA ASP A 232 6.38 16.98 9.26
C ASP A 232 7.66 16.61 8.49
N ARG A 233 8.80 17.14 8.92
CA ARG A 233 10.04 17.04 8.16
C ARG A 233 10.52 15.59 8.14
N PHE A 234 11.11 15.24 7.02
CA PHE A 234 11.89 14.03 6.90
C PHE A 234 13.36 14.42 7.03
N PHE A 235 13.99 13.99 8.13
CA PHE A 235 15.42 14.22 8.35
C PHE A 235 16.24 13.49 7.28
N LEU A 236 17.43 14.00 6.99
CA LEU A 236 18.36 13.34 6.06
C LEU A 236 18.63 11.90 6.53
N HIS A 237 18.32 10.94 5.68
CA HIS A 237 18.45 9.51 5.95
C HIS A 237 18.84 8.79 4.66
N HIS A 238 19.29 7.54 4.79
CA HIS A 238 19.33 6.61 3.68
C HIS A 238 18.54 5.36 4.06
N ASP A 239 17.65 4.93 3.17
CA ASP A 239 16.75 3.80 3.36
C ASP A 239 17.51 2.50 3.72
N TRP A 240 18.67 2.27 3.10
CA TRP A 240 19.53 1.12 3.43
C TRP A 240 19.91 1.06 4.91
N GLY A 241 20.08 2.21 5.57
CA GLY A 241 20.43 2.28 6.98
C GLY A 241 19.37 1.62 7.87
N TYR A 242 18.10 1.70 7.45
CA TYR A 242 16.95 1.07 8.08
C TYR A 242 16.75 -0.38 7.58
N TYR A 243 16.83 -0.64 6.28
CA TYR A 243 16.55 -1.97 5.74
C TYR A 243 17.62 -3.01 6.12
N ARG A 244 18.89 -2.63 6.20
CA ARG A 244 19.97 -3.53 6.66
C ARG A 244 19.73 -4.05 8.08
N MET A 245 19.15 -3.21 8.93
CA MET A 245 18.82 -3.55 10.32
C MET A 245 17.70 -4.58 10.42
N GLN A 246 16.82 -4.62 9.41
CA GLN A 246 15.74 -5.59 9.30
C GLN A 246 16.14 -6.86 8.56
N GLY A 247 17.40 -6.97 8.11
CA GLY A 247 17.92 -8.16 7.44
C GLY A 247 17.54 -8.26 5.96
N TYR A 248 17.17 -7.15 5.33
CA TYR A 248 16.96 -7.12 3.88
C TYR A 248 18.29 -7.16 3.11
N PRO A 249 18.29 -7.68 1.87
CA PRO A 249 19.48 -7.65 1.01
C PRO A 249 19.90 -6.21 0.65
N PRO A 250 21.18 -5.95 0.36
CA PRO A 250 21.64 -4.61 -0.05
C PRO A 250 21.13 -4.19 -1.43
N GLU A 251 20.69 -5.13 -2.27
CA GLU A 251 20.14 -4.87 -3.61
C GLU A 251 18.69 -4.34 -3.56
N ILE A 252 18.53 -3.13 -3.02
CA ILE A 252 17.23 -2.43 -2.91
C ILE A 252 17.31 -1.13 -3.70
N LEU A 253 16.26 -0.87 -4.47
CA LEU A 253 15.99 0.44 -5.07
C LEU A 253 14.66 0.97 -4.53
N SER A 254 14.61 2.26 -4.29
CA SER A 254 13.36 2.98 -4.08
C SER A 254 12.91 3.57 -5.41
N SER A 255 11.60 3.67 -5.61
CA SER A 255 11.05 4.46 -6.70
C SER A 255 9.84 5.24 -6.20
N ALA A 256 9.61 6.41 -6.79
CA ALA A 256 8.48 7.26 -6.46
C ALA A 256 7.84 7.80 -7.74
N ILE A 257 6.51 7.77 -7.78
CA ILE A 257 5.75 8.38 -8.85
C ILE A 257 5.29 9.76 -8.37
N ALA A 258 5.62 10.80 -9.12
CA ALA A 258 5.12 12.14 -8.89
C ALA A 258 3.64 12.21 -9.31
N ILE A 259 2.71 11.97 -8.39
CA ILE A 259 1.27 12.10 -8.66
C ILE A 259 0.92 13.57 -9.01
N ASP A 260 1.50 14.50 -8.25
CA ASP A 260 1.46 15.93 -8.50
C ASP A 260 2.80 16.45 -9.03
N GLU A 261 2.77 17.60 -9.69
CA GLU A 261 4.00 18.33 -10.05
C GLU A 261 4.82 18.67 -8.80
N VAL A 262 6.11 18.33 -8.84
CA VAL A 262 7.10 18.54 -7.79
C VAL A 262 7.89 19.80 -8.09
N THR A 263 7.58 20.88 -7.37
CA THR A 263 8.26 22.19 -7.45
C THR A 263 8.97 22.51 -6.14
N SER A 264 9.93 23.44 -6.16
CA SER A 264 10.66 23.89 -4.96
C SER A 264 9.74 24.38 -3.84
N ALA A 265 8.59 24.98 -4.20
CA ALA A 265 7.61 25.48 -3.25
C ALA A 265 6.82 24.37 -2.53
N LYS A 266 6.83 23.13 -3.05
CA LYS A 266 6.10 21.98 -2.50
C LYS A 266 7.02 21.03 -1.70
N GLY A 267 8.18 21.55 -1.28
CA GLY A 267 9.16 20.85 -0.45
C GLY A 267 9.66 19.56 -1.11
N PRO A 268 10.32 19.61 -2.28
CA PRO A 268 10.70 18.44 -3.07
C PRO A 268 11.62 17.48 -2.29
N LEU A 269 11.79 16.26 -2.80
CA LEU A 269 12.89 15.42 -2.30
C LEU A 269 14.21 16.15 -2.56
N ARG A 270 15.09 16.16 -1.57
CA ARG A 270 16.45 16.67 -1.70
C ARG A 270 17.41 15.50 -1.54
N VAL A 271 18.33 15.33 -2.49
CA VAL A 271 19.29 14.24 -2.52
C VAL A 271 20.71 14.77 -2.48
N LEU A 272 21.66 13.97 -2.02
CA LEU A 272 23.08 14.25 -2.16
C LEU A 272 23.64 13.36 -3.28
N PRO A 273 23.91 13.90 -4.49
CA PRO A 273 24.41 13.10 -5.60
C PRO A 273 25.69 12.33 -5.25
N GLY A 274 25.75 11.06 -5.62
CA GLY A 274 26.88 10.17 -5.38
C GLY A 274 27.00 9.66 -3.94
N SER A 275 26.08 10.04 -3.04
CA SER A 275 26.12 9.64 -1.63
C SER A 275 25.98 8.14 -1.41
N HIS A 276 25.37 7.40 -2.35
CA HIS A 276 25.25 5.94 -2.34
C HIS A 276 26.58 5.19 -2.45
N LYS A 277 27.65 5.85 -2.90
CA LYS A 277 28.98 5.24 -3.10
C LYS A 277 29.79 5.08 -1.81
N ARG A 278 29.29 5.55 -0.67
CA ARG A 278 29.98 5.45 0.61
C ARG A 278 29.01 5.25 1.77
N GLU A 279 29.54 4.70 2.85
CA GLU A 279 28.80 4.57 4.10
C GLU A 279 28.70 5.91 4.84
N TRP A 280 27.56 6.11 5.50
CA TRP A 280 27.29 7.31 6.29
C TRP A 280 27.00 6.93 7.75
N PRO A 281 27.65 7.57 8.73
CA PRO A 281 27.36 7.33 10.14
C PRO A 281 25.90 7.65 10.47
N LEU A 282 25.20 6.69 11.08
CA LEU A 282 23.83 6.87 11.54
C LEU A 282 23.78 7.56 12.91
N LYS A 283 22.71 8.32 13.16
CA LYS A 283 22.39 8.88 14.47
C LYS A 283 22.16 7.78 15.51
N ASP A 284 21.42 6.74 15.10
CA ASP A 284 21.14 5.56 15.91
C ASP A 284 21.45 4.29 15.10
N PRO A 285 22.52 3.56 15.43
CA PRO A 285 22.90 2.33 14.76
C PRO A 285 22.25 1.07 15.37
N ASP A 286 21.30 1.18 16.32
CA ASP A 286 20.58 0.05 16.89
C ASP A 286 19.58 -0.57 15.89
N PRO A 287 19.72 -1.86 15.52
CA PRO A 287 18.82 -2.51 14.59
C PRO A 287 17.35 -2.56 15.01
N ALA A 288 17.06 -2.45 16.31
CA ALA A 288 15.70 -2.51 16.82
C ALA A 288 14.92 -1.19 16.71
N HIS A 289 15.61 -0.05 16.56
CA HIS A 289 14.98 1.28 16.66
C HIS A 289 15.52 2.31 15.66
N GLY A 290 16.64 2.04 14.98
CA GLY A 290 17.28 2.96 14.06
C GLY A 290 16.39 3.27 12.85
N LEU A 291 16.32 4.56 12.49
CA LEU A 291 15.48 5.06 11.38
C LEU A 291 16.30 5.42 10.13
N GLY A 292 17.54 4.94 10.03
CA GLY A 292 18.44 5.29 8.92
C GLY A 292 18.86 6.76 8.87
N ILE A 293 18.55 7.55 9.90
CA ILE A 293 18.88 8.98 9.97
C ILE A 293 20.41 9.16 10.02
N VAL A 294 20.95 9.93 9.09
CA VAL A 294 22.37 10.30 9.06
C VAL A 294 22.67 11.20 10.25
N ARG A 295 23.83 11.01 10.88
CA ARG A 295 24.27 11.86 12.00
C ARG A 295 24.23 13.34 11.56
N PRO A 296 23.50 14.21 12.30
CA PRO A 296 23.38 15.62 11.94
C PRO A 296 24.73 16.33 11.84
N GLY A 297 24.83 17.29 10.91
CA GLY A 297 26.04 18.10 10.71
C GLY A 297 27.12 17.48 9.81
N LEU A 298 26.93 16.26 9.31
CA LEU A 298 27.87 15.63 8.38
C LEU A 298 27.71 16.09 6.92
N VAL A 299 26.52 16.56 6.55
CA VAL A 299 26.19 17.00 5.20
C VAL A 299 25.69 18.44 5.29
N PRO A 300 26.38 19.41 4.67
CA PRO A 300 25.86 20.76 4.49
C PRO A 300 24.56 20.73 3.67
N GLU A 301 23.53 21.47 4.09
CA GLU A 301 22.29 21.55 3.31
C GLU A 301 22.48 22.14 1.91
N SER A 302 23.51 22.97 1.72
CA SER A 302 23.90 23.54 0.42
C SER A 302 24.33 22.50 -0.61
N ASP A 303 24.72 21.32 -0.16
CA ASP A 303 25.21 20.25 -1.03
C ASP A 303 24.06 19.36 -1.52
N LEU A 304 22.86 19.55 -0.96
CA LEU A 304 21.67 18.84 -1.37
C LEU A 304 21.05 19.47 -2.61
N VAL A 305 20.67 18.63 -3.57
CA VAL A 305 20.03 19.02 -4.82
C VAL A 305 18.54 18.67 -4.75
N GLU A 306 17.69 19.61 -5.14
CA GLU A 306 16.25 19.37 -5.26
C GLU A 306 15.95 18.47 -6.48
N VAL A 307 15.11 17.46 -6.27
CA VAL A 307 14.60 16.62 -7.35
C VAL A 307 13.24 17.16 -7.77
N LEU A 308 13.25 17.98 -8.82
CA LEU A 308 12.06 18.57 -9.43
C LEU A 308 11.56 17.70 -10.58
N ALA A 309 10.25 17.59 -10.73
CA ALA A 309 9.66 16.74 -11.76
C ALA A 309 8.22 17.15 -12.09
N PRO A 310 7.79 17.12 -13.37
CA PRO A 310 6.39 17.23 -13.71
C PRO A 310 5.58 16.04 -13.16
N ALA A 311 4.27 16.21 -13.04
CA ALA A 311 3.37 15.11 -12.70
C ALA A 311 3.53 13.95 -13.69
N GLY A 312 3.44 12.72 -13.20
CA GLY A 312 3.60 11.49 -13.98
C GLY A 312 5.04 11.03 -14.14
N SER A 313 6.00 11.77 -13.59
CA SER A 313 7.40 11.35 -13.59
C SER A 313 7.65 10.21 -12.62
N VAL A 314 8.61 9.34 -12.95
CA VAL A 314 9.15 8.32 -12.06
C VAL A 314 10.54 8.77 -11.60
N LEU A 315 10.72 8.82 -10.28
CA LEU A 315 11.99 9.04 -9.62
C LEU A 315 12.51 7.67 -9.18
N ILE A 316 13.76 7.37 -9.48
CA ILE A 316 14.48 6.16 -9.05
C ILE A 316 15.70 6.58 -8.24
#